data_AF-A0A1A8NR18-F1
#
_entry.id   AF-A0A1A8NR18-F1
#
_cell.length_a   1.000
_cell.length_b   1.000
_cell.length_c   1.000
_cell.angle_alpha   90.00
_cell.angle_beta   90.00
_cell.angle_gamma   90.00
#
_symmetry.space_group_name_H-M   'P 1'
#
loop_
_entity.id
_entity.type
_entity.pdbx_description
1 polymer ?
#
loop_
_entity_poly.entity_id
_entity_poly.type
_entity_poly.pdbx_seq_one_letter_code
_entity_poly.pdbx_strand_id
1 'polypeptide(L)'
;MDEHNRPIHTFQVCNVMEPNQNNWLHSNWIPRQAAHRIYVELRFTLRDCNSIPWVSGTCKETFNLFYHETDDAHGIKFKPPLFTKIDTIAADESFTQMDLGDRILKLNTEVREVGPISRKGFYLAFQDIGACIALVSVRVYYKKCPFTLINLASFPDTVPRVDSTSLVEVRGACIDHAEEKETPKLFCGVDGAWLVPLGKCVCSVGYQEVGGTCVACRPGFYKANPETNCTKCPPHSFSYGEGAFICRCEKGFYRAKKDPPTMACTRPPSPPRNLMFSMNDTCLMLEWTPP
;
A
#
# COMPACT_ATOMS: atom_id res chain seq x y z
N MET A 1 32.64 8.21 -4.94
CA MET A 1 31.58 8.48 -5.93
C MET A 1 30.54 7.39 -5.78
N ASP A 2 29.26 7.70 -5.93
CA ASP A 2 28.22 6.66 -6.05
C ASP A 2 28.22 6.01 -7.46
N GLU A 3 27.29 5.08 -7.68
CA GLU A 3 27.06 4.41 -8.98
C GLU A 3 26.73 5.38 -10.13
N HIS A 4 26.41 6.65 -9.83
CA HIS A 4 26.08 7.71 -10.78
C HIS A 4 27.17 8.79 -10.86
N ASN A 5 28.40 8.50 -10.38
CA ASN A 5 29.54 9.41 -10.35
C ASN A 5 29.32 10.70 -9.55
N ARG A 6 28.43 10.68 -8.54
CA ARG A 6 28.21 11.81 -7.64
C ARG A 6 29.11 11.71 -6.42
N PRO A 7 29.65 12.85 -5.93
CA PRO A 7 30.41 12.84 -4.69
C PRO A 7 29.49 12.45 -3.53
N ILE A 8 29.96 11.53 -2.69
CA ILE A 8 29.27 11.09 -1.47
C ILE A 8 30.22 11.29 -0.28
N HIS A 9 29.64 11.67 0.86
CA HIS A 9 30.37 11.74 2.12
C HIS A 9 30.35 10.37 2.78
N THR A 10 31.50 9.91 3.25
CA THR A 10 31.67 8.64 3.94
C THR A 10 32.34 8.88 5.29
N PHE A 11 32.16 7.94 6.22
CA PHE A 11 32.90 7.92 7.48
C PHE A 11 33.91 6.78 7.45
N GLN A 12 35.18 7.07 7.73
CA GLN A 12 36.24 6.08 7.66
C GLN A 12 37.12 6.12 8.91
N VAL A 13 37.61 4.95 9.31
CA VAL A 13 38.60 4.78 10.39
C VAL A 13 39.49 3.59 10.03
N CYS A 14 40.79 3.71 10.29
CA CYS A 14 41.77 2.66 10.00
C CYS A 14 42.93 2.71 11.00
N ASN A 15 42.59 2.67 12.29
CA ASN A 15 43.56 2.73 13.40
C ASN A 15 44.07 1.32 13.79
N VAL A 16 44.35 0.48 12.80
CA VAL A 16 44.67 -0.95 12.96
C VAL A 16 46.00 -1.23 13.68
N MET A 17 46.89 -0.24 13.78
CA MET A 17 48.20 -0.34 14.42
C MET A 17 48.13 -0.14 15.94
N GLU A 18 47.09 0.52 16.43
CA GLU A 18 46.96 0.89 17.83
C GLU A 18 46.19 -0.19 18.62
N PRO A 19 46.68 -0.65 19.78
CA PRO A 19 45.91 -1.56 20.63
C PRO A 19 44.73 -0.83 21.30
N ASN A 20 43.74 -1.60 21.75
CA ASN A 20 42.61 -1.12 22.56
C ASN A 20 41.78 0.03 21.93
N GLN A 21 41.54 -0.04 20.62
CA GLN A 21 40.66 0.91 19.93
C GLN A 21 39.23 0.85 20.46
N ASN A 22 38.57 2.01 20.50
CA ASN A 22 37.18 2.16 20.92
C ASN A 22 36.58 3.43 20.31
N ASN A 23 36.52 3.47 18.97
CA ASN A 23 36.08 4.63 18.22
C ASN A 23 34.55 4.58 18.05
N TRP A 24 33.86 5.66 18.38
CA TRP A 24 32.39 5.74 18.28
C TRP A 24 31.97 6.78 17.26
N LEU A 25 31.04 6.38 16.39
CA LEU A 25 30.27 7.27 15.52
C LEU A 25 28.80 7.08 15.87
N HIS A 26 28.04 8.16 16.05
CA HIS A 26 26.59 8.05 16.29
C HIS A 26 25.80 8.94 15.32
N SER A 27 24.57 8.52 15.02
CA SER A 27 23.66 9.28 14.16
C SER A 27 23.08 10.48 14.90
N ASN A 28 22.39 11.35 14.15
CA ASN A 28 21.37 12.22 14.71
C ASN A 28 20.18 11.40 15.26
N TRP A 29 19.26 12.06 15.95
CA TRP A 29 18.02 11.44 16.42
C TRP A 29 17.12 11.10 15.23
N ILE A 30 16.66 9.84 15.18
CA ILE A 30 15.82 9.32 14.11
C ILE A 30 14.40 9.15 14.66
N PRO A 31 13.38 9.85 14.10
CA PRO A 31 12.01 9.67 14.52
C PRO A 31 11.51 8.27 14.16
N ARG A 32 10.85 7.58 15.10
CA ARG A 32 10.28 6.25 14.88
C ARG A 32 9.12 6.27 13.88
N GLN A 33 8.37 7.37 13.82
CA GLN A 33 7.10 7.45 13.10
C GLN A 33 6.15 6.31 13.54
N ALA A 34 5.49 5.63 12.61
CA ALA A 34 4.61 4.49 12.89
C ALA A 34 5.37 3.15 13.04
N ALA A 35 6.69 3.14 12.87
CA ALA A 35 7.47 1.90 12.81
C ALA A 35 7.58 1.22 14.17
N HIS A 36 7.14 -0.02 14.30
CA HIS A 36 7.52 -0.83 15.46
C HIS A 36 8.80 -1.62 15.23
N ARG A 37 9.09 -1.94 13.98
CA ARG A 37 10.25 -2.69 13.54
C ARG A 37 10.97 -1.86 12.49
N ILE A 38 12.27 -1.67 12.68
CA ILE A 38 13.12 -0.90 11.77
C ILE A 38 14.19 -1.81 11.17
N TYR A 39 14.63 -1.47 9.98
CA TYR A 39 15.70 -2.12 9.25
C TYR A 39 16.83 -1.12 9.06
N VAL A 40 18.03 -1.54 9.43
CA VAL A 40 19.27 -0.79 9.25
C VAL A 40 20.07 -1.49 8.18
N GLU A 41 20.13 -0.89 7.00
CA GLU A 41 20.95 -1.33 5.87
C GLU A 41 22.26 -0.54 5.87
N LEU A 42 23.37 -1.26 5.91
CA LEU A 42 24.72 -0.74 5.96
C LEU A 42 25.43 -1.11 4.66
N ARG A 43 25.90 -0.11 3.91
CA ARG A 43 26.85 -0.33 2.81
C ARG A 43 28.24 0.14 3.26
N PHE A 44 29.23 -0.73 3.22
CA PHE A 44 30.57 -0.43 3.72
C PHE A 44 31.67 -1.22 2.99
N THR A 45 32.91 -0.74 3.08
CA THR A 45 34.09 -1.46 2.60
C THR A 45 34.98 -1.81 3.78
N LEU A 46 35.59 -2.98 3.74
CA LEU A 46 36.48 -3.47 4.79
C LEU A 46 37.77 -4.01 4.18
N ARG A 47 38.91 -3.61 4.73
CA ARG A 47 40.23 -4.09 4.27
C ARG A 47 40.64 -5.34 5.03
N ASP A 48 41.10 -6.34 4.31
CA ASP A 48 41.63 -7.59 4.88
C ASP A 48 42.85 -7.30 5.78
N CYS A 49 42.82 -7.79 7.02
CA CYS A 49 43.93 -7.61 7.96
C CYS A 49 45.24 -8.25 7.48
N ASN A 50 45.18 -9.36 6.75
CA ASN A 50 46.34 -10.04 6.17
C ASN A 50 47.02 -9.19 5.08
N SER A 51 46.28 -8.24 4.49
CA SER A 51 46.82 -7.29 3.51
C SER A 51 47.53 -6.10 4.14
N ILE A 52 47.56 -6.01 5.47
CA ILE A 52 48.18 -4.92 6.21
C ILE A 52 49.39 -5.46 6.96
N PRO A 53 50.61 -4.98 6.65
CA PRO A 53 51.80 -5.39 7.38
C PRO A 53 51.75 -4.94 8.85
N TRP A 54 52.30 -5.75 9.77
CA TRP A 54 52.57 -5.41 11.18
C TRP A 54 51.35 -5.19 12.09
N VAL A 55 50.16 -5.70 11.76
CA VAL A 55 48.92 -5.50 12.56
C VAL A 55 48.38 -6.77 13.23
N SER A 56 49.22 -7.79 13.38
CA SER A 56 48.81 -9.07 13.95
C SER A 56 48.38 -8.91 15.41
N GLY A 57 47.12 -9.26 15.70
CA GLY A 57 46.52 -9.19 17.05
C GLY A 57 45.76 -7.90 17.35
N THR A 58 46.08 -6.78 16.69
CA THR A 58 45.38 -5.49 16.84
C THR A 58 44.27 -5.30 15.80
N CYS A 59 44.49 -5.76 14.57
CA CYS A 59 43.52 -5.61 13.48
C CYS A 59 42.29 -6.51 13.67
N LYS A 60 41.13 -5.97 13.35
CA LYS A 60 39.83 -6.66 13.33
C LYS A 60 39.15 -6.48 11.97
N GLU A 61 38.31 -7.46 11.62
CA GLU A 61 37.52 -7.45 10.38
C GLU A 61 36.03 -7.30 10.67
N THR A 62 35.72 -6.70 11.81
CA THR A 62 34.35 -6.47 12.27
C THR A 62 34.23 -5.14 12.98
N PHE A 63 33.01 -4.61 13.00
CA PHE A 63 32.60 -3.46 13.82
C PHE A 63 31.26 -3.77 14.47
N ASN A 64 30.89 -3.04 15.53
CA ASN A 64 29.65 -3.29 16.24
C ASN A 64 28.60 -2.22 15.90
N LEU A 65 27.35 -2.67 15.74
CA LEU A 65 26.18 -1.80 15.57
C LEU A 65 25.38 -1.75 16.88
N PHE A 66 24.95 -0.56 17.27
CA PHE A 66 24.20 -0.29 18.48
C PHE A 66 23.01 0.64 18.22
N TYR A 67 22.03 0.63 19.14
CA TYR A 67 20.94 1.59 19.18
C TYR A 67 20.60 2.05 20.61
N HIS A 68 19.98 3.22 20.72
CA HIS A 68 19.43 3.74 21.97
C HIS A 68 18.09 4.41 21.71
N GLU A 69 17.02 3.92 22.33
CA GLU A 69 15.68 4.50 22.24
C GLU A 69 15.51 5.65 23.23
N THR A 70 14.96 6.78 22.77
CA THR A 70 14.66 7.92 23.62
C THR A 70 13.59 8.83 23.04
N ASP A 71 12.85 9.48 23.93
CA ASP A 71 11.85 10.49 23.58
C ASP A 71 12.49 11.89 23.40
N ASP A 72 13.75 12.07 23.79
CA ASP A 72 14.49 13.33 23.70
C ASP A 72 15.34 13.40 22.42
N ALA A 73 14.94 14.27 21.48
CA ALA A 73 15.67 14.52 20.24
C ALA A 73 16.93 15.39 20.43
N HIS A 74 17.02 16.12 21.54
CA HIS A 74 18.11 17.05 21.83
C HIS A 74 19.06 16.51 22.88
N GLY A 75 19.14 15.18 23.06
CA GLY A 75 20.10 14.57 23.96
C GLY A 75 21.54 14.82 23.50
N ILE A 76 22.13 15.97 23.89
CA ILE A 76 23.44 16.44 23.38
C ILE A 76 24.61 15.58 23.90
N LYS A 77 24.42 14.75 24.94
CA LYS A 77 25.51 13.98 25.56
C LYS A 77 25.50 12.51 25.13
N PHE A 78 26.38 12.18 24.20
CA PHE A 78 26.71 10.79 23.87
C PHE A 78 27.24 10.05 25.12
N LYS A 79 26.62 8.92 25.44
CA LYS A 79 27.00 8.05 26.56
C LYS A 79 26.95 6.58 26.10
N PRO A 80 28.10 5.95 25.80
CA PRO A 80 28.15 4.56 25.34
C PRO A 80 27.33 3.56 26.17
N PRO A 81 27.29 3.63 27.52
CA PRO A 81 26.54 2.65 28.32
C PRO A 81 25.02 2.67 28.12
N LEU A 82 24.46 3.70 27.48
CA LEU A 82 23.03 3.78 27.19
C LEU A 82 22.65 2.99 25.92
N PHE A 83 23.63 2.63 25.10
CA PHE A 83 23.42 1.96 23.83
C PHE A 83 23.39 0.44 24.01
N THR A 84 22.38 -0.19 23.43
CA THR A 84 22.22 -1.64 23.37
C THR A 84 22.84 -2.17 22.08
N LYS A 85 23.66 -3.22 22.18
CA LYS A 85 24.28 -3.84 21.01
C LYS A 85 23.22 -4.55 20.16
N ILE A 86 23.19 -4.24 18.87
CA ILE A 86 22.36 -4.93 17.88
C ILE A 86 23.10 -6.17 17.42
N ASP A 87 24.29 -5.99 16.84
CA ASP A 87 25.09 -7.09 16.31
C ASP A 87 26.56 -6.69 16.11
N THR A 88 27.40 -7.69 15.85
CA THR A 88 28.74 -7.54 15.31
C THR A 88 28.66 -7.72 13.79
N ILE A 89 28.99 -6.69 13.04
CA ILE A 89 28.93 -6.68 11.57
C ILE A 89 30.27 -7.13 11.01
N ALA A 90 30.23 -8.14 10.16
CA ALA A 90 31.36 -8.64 9.39
C ALA A 90 31.13 -8.36 7.90
N ALA A 91 32.22 -8.34 7.13
CA ALA A 91 32.15 -8.27 5.67
C ALA A 91 32.00 -9.68 5.08
N ASP A 92 31.21 -9.82 4.02
CA ASP A 92 31.20 -11.00 3.16
C ASP A 92 32.45 -11.05 2.28
N GLU A 93 32.86 -9.88 1.76
CA GLU A 93 34.08 -9.70 0.97
C GLU A 93 34.93 -8.57 1.55
N SER A 94 36.21 -8.86 1.80
CA SER A 94 37.22 -7.86 2.12
C SER A 94 38.11 -7.57 0.90
N PHE A 95 38.66 -6.36 0.84
CA PHE A 95 39.61 -5.98 -0.22
C PHE A 95 41.05 -6.07 0.28
N THR A 96 41.95 -6.44 -0.62
CA THR A 96 43.38 -6.65 -0.37
C THR A 96 44.24 -5.57 -1.05
N GLN A 97 45.56 -5.66 -0.86
CA GLN A 97 46.54 -4.79 -1.53
C GLN A 97 46.48 -4.93 -3.07
N MET A 98 46.13 -6.11 -3.59
CA MET A 98 45.99 -6.35 -5.03
C MET A 98 44.77 -5.59 -5.58
N ASP A 99 43.63 -5.67 -4.89
CA ASP A 99 42.40 -4.98 -5.27
C ASP A 99 42.59 -3.46 -5.29
N LEU A 100 43.36 -2.93 -4.34
CA LEU A 100 43.77 -1.51 -4.32
C LEU A 100 44.58 -1.12 -5.58
N GLY A 101 45.46 -2.00 -6.06
CA GLY A 101 46.22 -1.82 -7.29
C GLY A 101 45.32 -1.74 -8.53
N ASP A 102 44.28 -2.56 -8.57
CA ASP A 102 43.28 -2.61 -9.63
C ASP A 102 42.15 -1.58 -9.45
N ARG A 103 42.20 -0.77 -8.38
CA ARG A 103 41.16 0.20 -7.98
C ARG A 103 39.78 -0.43 -7.76
N ILE A 104 39.76 -1.68 -7.33
CA ILE A 104 38.55 -2.43 -7.01
C ILE A 104 38.30 -2.29 -5.51
N LEU A 105 37.14 -1.75 -5.15
CA LEU A 105 36.65 -1.74 -3.77
C LEU A 105 35.56 -2.79 -3.63
N LYS A 106 35.63 -3.60 -2.57
CA LYS A 106 34.62 -4.60 -2.23
C LYS A 106 33.56 -3.97 -1.33
N LEU A 107 32.40 -3.70 -1.91
CA LEU A 107 31.27 -3.08 -1.22
C LEU A 107 30.35 -4.14 -0.64
N ASN A 108 30.25 -4.18 0.68
CA ASN A 108 29.40 -5.09 1.44
C ASN A 108 28.05 -4.43 1.73
N THR A 109 26.99 -5.23 1.82
CA THR A 109 25.64 -4.76 2.20
C THR A 109 25.06 -5.65 3.28
N GLU A 110 24.92 -5.13 4.49
CA GLU A 110 24.40 -5.86 5.65
C GLU A 110 23.10 -5.22 6.13
N VAL A 111 22.06 -6.03 6.35
CA VAL A 111 20.77 -5.56 6.89
C VAL A 111 20.55 -6.16 8.27
N ARG A 112 20.22 -5.31 9.24
CA ARG A 112 19.81 -5.75 10.59
C ARG A 112 18.44 -5.22 10.96
N GLU A 113 17.66 -6.09 11.56
CA GLU A 113 16.34 -5.75 12.10
C GLU A 113 16.49 -5.31 13.56
N VAL A 114 15.78 -4.24 13.95
CA VAL A 114 15.77 -3.72 15.31
C VAL A 114 14.33 -3.46 15.75
N GLY A 115 13.99 -3.85 16.97
CA GLY A 115 12.70 -3.59 17.58
C GLY A 115 12.21 -4.76 18.45
N PRO A 116 11.02 -4.62 19.06
CA PRO A 116 10.08 -3.52 18.87
C PRO A 116 10.54 -2.18 19.46
N ILE A 117 10.55 -1.12 18.64
CA ILE A 117 10.79 0.25 19.09
C ILE A 117 9.50 0.80 19.71
N SER A 118 9.60 1.32 20.91
CA SER A 118 8.49 1.80 21.74
C SER A 118 8.51 3.31 21.99
N ARG A 119 9.71 3.92 21.99
CA ARG A 119 9.89 5.38 22.20
C ARG A 119 9.58 6.19 20.94
N LYS A 120 9.59 7.52 21.05
CA LYS A 120 9.33 8.43 19.92
C LYS A 120 10.42 8.38 18.84
N GLY A 121 11.63 7.99 19.20
CA GLY A 121 12.74 7.83 18.27
C GLY A 121 13.93 7.14 18.91
N PHE A 122 15.04 7.11 18.17
CA PHE A 122 16.25 6.39 18.56
C PHE A 122 17.49 7.00 17.91
N TYR A 123 18.65 6.67 18.47
CA TYR A 123 19.96 6.91 17.88
C TYR A 123 20.56 5.57 17.44
N LEU A 124 21.33 5.59 16.35
CA LEU A 124 22.24 4.50 15.99
C LEU A 124 23.66 4.87 16.38
N ALA A 125 24.46 3.88 16.75
CA ALA A 125 25.88 4.05 16.95
C ALA A 125 26.69 2.89 16.39
N PHE A 126 27.90 3.21 15.96
CA PHE A 126 28.87 2.33 15.35
C PHE A 126 30.12 2.38 16.20
N GLN A 127 30.61 1.20 16.58
CA GLN A 127 31.81 1.08 17.37
C GLN A 127 32.86 0.29 16.59
N ASP A 128 33.99 0.93 16.36
CA ASP A 128 35.19 0.31 15.83
C ASP A 128 36.15 -0.04 16.97
N ILE A 129 36.69 -1.27 16.92
CA ILE A 129 37.62 -1.83 17.90
C ILE A 129 38.97 -2.22 17.26
N GLY A 130 39.29 -1.68 16.08
CA GLY A 130 40.57 -1.87 15.41
C GLY A 130 40.45 -2.38 13.97
N ALA A 131 39.39 -2.03 13.25
CA ALA A 131 39.17 -2.37 11.86
C ALA A 131 39.60 -1.23 10.92
N CYS A 132 39.80 -1.58 9.65
CA CYS A 132 40.02 -0.61 8.57
C CYS A 132 38.76 -0.57 7.70
N ILE A 133 37.85 0.34 8.05
CA ILE A 133 36.50 0.41 7.48
C ILE A 133 36.21 1.78 6.88
N ALA A 134 35.38 1.77 5.84
CA ALA A 134 34.69 2.96 5.38
C ALA A 134 33.19 2.68 5.25
N LEU A 135 32.40 3.41 6.03
CA LEU A 135 30.94 3.37 6.00
C LEU A 135 30.46 4.28 4.86
N VAL A 136 29.91 3.66 3.82
CA VAL A 136 29.53 4.31 2.56
C VAL A 136 28.10 4.82 2.62
N SER A 137 27.18 4.03 3.18
CA SER A 137 25.77 4.42 3.34
C SER A 137 25.16 3.74 4.56
N VAL A 138 24.31 4.50 5.26
CA VAL A 138 23.42 3.98 6.31
C VAL A 138 22.01 4.33 5.91
N ARG A 139 21.19 3.32 5.61
CA ARG A 139 19.79 3.51 5.27
C ARG A 139 18.93 2.88 6.36
N VAL A 140 18.12 3.72 7.00
CA VAL A 140 17.17 3.28 8.02
C VAL A 140 15.77 3.38 7.46
N TYR A 141 15.01 2.29 7.53
CA TYR A 141 13.65 2.23 6.99
C TYR A 141 12.77 1.28 7.79
N TYR A 142 11.46 1.36 7.58
CA TYR A 142 10.50 0.38 8.05
C TYR A 142 9.61 -0.04 6.90
N LYS A 143 8.98 -1.20 7.03
CA LYS A 143 8.09 -1.75 6.00
C LYS A 143 6.64 -1.38 6.33
N LYS A 144 5.87 -1.06 5.30
CA LYS A 144 4.42 -0.87 5.37
C LYS A 144 3.77 -1.42 4.12
N CYS A 145 2.55 -1.91 4.24
CA CYS A 145 1.70 -2.16 3.10
C CYS A 145 1.12 -0.82 2.63
N PRO A 146 1.39 -0.39 1.38
CA PRO A 146 1.02 0.94 0.92
C PRO A 146 -0.49 1.05 0.68
N PHE A 147 -1.03 2.26 0.69
CA PHE A 147 -2.41 2.52 0.27
C PHE A 147 -2.71 1.86 -1.09
N THR A 148 -3.84 1.16 -1.19
CA THR A 148 -4.28 0.52 -2.44
C THR A 148 -5.81 0.54 -2.59
N LEU A 149 -6.26 0.43 -3.84
CA LEU A 149 -7.66 0.29 -4.21
C LEU A 149 -7.83 -1.07 -4.89
N ILE A 150 -8.61 -1.97 -4.29
CA ILE A 150 -8.87 -3.31 -4.82
C ILE A 150 -10.36 -3.61 -4.67
N ASN A 151 -11.00 -4.12 -5.72
CA ASN A 151 -12.42 -4.50 -5.72
C ASN A 151 -13.36 -3.37 -5.21
N LEU A 152 -13.10 -2.13 -5.65
CA LEU A 152 -13.83 -0.91 -5.24
C LEU A 152 -13.78 -0.63 -3.73
N ALA A 153 -12.80 -1.19 -3.02
CA ALA A 153 -12.51 -0.89 -1.63
C ALA A 153 -11.13 -0.25 -1.51
N SER A 154 -11.03 0.71 -0.60
CA SER A 154 -9.80 1.38 -0.21
C SER A 154 -9.19 0.74 1.02
N PHE A 155 -7.88 0.57 1.00
CA PHE A 155 -7.10 0.01 2.09
C PHE A 155 -5.99 0.99 2.46
N PRO A 156 -5.93 1.48 3.72
CA PRO A 156 -4.98 2.49 4.13
C PRO A 156 -3.56 1.93 4.28
N ASP A 157 -2.58 2.83 4.30
CA ASP A 157 -1.21 2.52 4.72
C ASP A 157 -1.22 1.76 6.05
N THR A 158 -0.68 0.54 6.07
CA THR A 158 -0.71 -0.33 7.26
C THR A 158 0.69 -0.81 7.60
N VAL A 159 1.10 -0.67 8.87
CA VAL A 159 2.38 -1.20 9.36
C VAL A 159 2.15 -2.61 9.91
N PRO A 160 2.97 -3.61 9.53
CA PRO A 160 2.87 -4.97 10.06
C PRO A 160 3.05 -5.00 11.58
N ARG A 161 2.41 -5.99 12.23
CA ARG A 161 2.60 -6.23 13.66
C ARG A 161 3.99 -6.80 13.93
N VAL A 162 4.44 -6.66 15.18
CA VAL A 162 5.77 -7.05 15.66
C VAL A 162 5.94 -8.56 15.69
N ASP A 163 4.85 -9.33 15.69
CA ASP A 163 4.89 -10.77 15.92
C ASP A 163 5.18 -11.45 14.57
N SER A 164 6.31 -12.16 14.47
CA SER A 164 6.92 -12.66 13.22
C SER A 164 6.10 -13.66 12.40
N THR A 165 4.88 -14.00 12.84
CA THR A 165 3.98 -14.97 12.18
C THR A 165 2.60 -14.41 11.86
N SER A 166 2.23 -13.21 12.31
CA SER A 166 0.84 -12.73 12.18
C SER A 166 0.67 -11.79 10.99
N LEU A 167 -0.19 -12.20 10.06
CA LEU A 167 -0.73 -11.32 9.04
C LEU A 167 -1.68 -10.31 9.69
N VAL A 168 -1.52 -9.03 9.38
CA VAL A 168 -2.46 -8.01 9.87
C VAL A 168 -3.67 -7.99 8.96
N GLU A 169 -4.81 -8.46 9.46
CA GLU A 169 -6.10 -8.31 8.76
C GLU A 169 -6.49 -6.83 8.73
N VAL A 170 -6.78 -6.33 7.53
CA VAL A 170 -7.22 -4.97 7.28
C VAL A 170 -8.55 -5.02 6.56
N ARG A 171 -9.59 -4.50 7.22
CA ARG A 171 -10.90 -4.28 6.60
C ARG A 171 -10.81 -3.04 5.70
N GLY A 172 -11.18 -3.21 4.44
CA GLY A 172 -11.28 -2.11 3.48
C GLY A 172 -12.55 -1.29 3.68
N ALA A 173 -12.55 -0.07 3.15
CA ALA A 173 -13.73 0.78 3.09
C ALA A 173 -14.14 0.97 1.63
N CYS A 174 -15.41 0.70 1.29
CA CYS A 174 -15.93 0.96 -0.05
C CYS A 174 -15.68 2.42 -0.46
N ILE A 175 -15.24 2.62 -1.70
CA ILE A 175 -15.04 3.96 -2.24
C ILE A 175 -16.37 4.70 -2.38
N ASP A 176 -16.31 6.00 -2.66
CA ASP A 176 -17.49 6.82 -2.88
C ASP A 176 -18.41 6.21 -3.96
N HIS A 177 -19.71 6.20 -3.68
CA HIS A 177 -20.76 5.62 -4.53
C HIS A 177 -20.60 4.11 -4.78
N ALA A 178 -19.95 3.40 -3.86
CA ALA A 178 -19.95 1.94 -3.80
C ALA A 178 -20.57 1.43 -2.49
N GLU A 179 -21.14 0.24 -2.55
CA GLU A 179 -21.78 -0.46 -1.44
C GLU A 179 -21.08 -1.79 -1.18
N GLU A 180 -21.04 -2.19 0.09
CA GLU A 180 -20.44 -3.47 0.51
C GLU A 180 -21.34 -4.62 0.07
N LYS A 181 -20.86 -5.45 -0.86
CA LYS A 181 -21.52 -6.72 -1.22
C LYS A 181 -21.02 -7.86 -0.33
N GLU A 182 -19.70 -7.91 -0.14
CA GLU A 182 -19.00 -8.81 0.76
C GLU A 182 -17.92 -8.03 1.47
N THR A 183 -17.74 -8.23 2.78
CA THR A 183 -16.78 -7.45 3.58
C THR A 183 -15.37 -7.49 2.96
N PRO A 184 -14.87 -6.35 2.44
CA PRO A 184 -13.57 -6.32 1.77
C PRO A 184 -12.45 -6.43 2.80
N LYS A 185 -11.51 -7.34 2.59
CA LYS A 185 -10.39 -7.59 3.49
C LYS A 185 -9.10 -7.83 2.71
N LEU A 186 -8.00 -7.34 3.27
CA LEU A 186 -6.64 -7.66 2.86
C LEU A 186 -5.82 -8.07 4.09
N PHE A 187 -4.69 -8.70 3.84
CA PHE A 187 -3.75 -9.13 4.86
C PHE A 187 -2.39 -8.49 4.58
N CYS A 188 -1.88 -7.68 5.52
CA CYS A 188 -0.58 -7.05 5.40
C CYS A 188 0.52 -7.96 5.98
N GLY A 189 1.46 -8.36 5.12
CA GLY A 189 2.60 -9.22 5.47
C GLY A 189 3.78 -8.44 6.07
N VAL A 190 4.67 -9.16 6.76
CA VAL A 190 5.87 -8.60 7.42
C VAL A 190 6.88 -7.98 6.44
N ASP A 191 6.81 -8.38 5.17
CA ASP A 191 7.60 -7.82 4.07
C ASP A 191 7.02 -6.53 3.49
N GLY A 192 5.83 -6.10 3.94
CA GLY A 192 5.11 -4.96 3.41
C GLY A 192 4.27 -5.28 2.16
N ALA A 193 4.08 -6.55 1.83
CA ALA A 193 3.21 -6.97 0.74
C ALA A 193 1.76 -7.18 1.20
N TRP A 194 0.81 -6.75 0.37
CA TRP A 194 -0.59 -7.16 0.49
C TRP A 194 -0.78 -8.58 -0.02
N LEU A 195 -1.49 -9.39 0.75
CA LEU A 195 -1.87 -10.75 0.39
C LEU A 195 -3.38 -10.86 0.08
N VAL A 196 -3.87 -12.10 -0.04
CA VAL A 196 -5.20 -12.52 -0.52
C VAL A 196 -6.32 -11.48 -0.33
N PRO A 197 -6.88 -10.91 -1.41
CA PRO A 197 -8.08 -10.10 -1.35
C PRO A 197 -9.31 -10.96 -1.13
N LEU A 198 -10.11 -10.60 -0.13
CA LEU A 198 -11.42 -11.20 0.14
C LEU A 198 -12.50 -10.13 0.06
N GLY A 199 -13.71 -10.53 -0.34
CA GLY A 199 -14.84 -9.63 -0.47
C GLY A 199 -14.68 -8.57 -1.55
N LYS A 200 -15.70 -7.73 -1.69
CA LYS A 200 -15.75 -6.66 -2.69
C LYS A 200 -16.85 -5.67 -2.40
N CYS A 201 -16.66 -4.46 -2.90
CA CYS A 201 -17.72 -3.49 -3.07
C CYS A 201 -18.25 -3.53 -4.50
N VAL A 202 -19.45 -3.00 -4.69
CA VAL A 202 -20.07 -2.82 -6.01
C VAL A 202 -20.57 -1.40 -6.12
N CYS A 203 -20.47 -0.78 -7.30
CA CYS A 203 -21.01 0.56 -7.46
C CYS A 203 -22.52 0.58 -7.19
N SER A 204 -22.95 1.58 -6.42
CA SER A 204 -24.34 1.83 -6.06
C SER A 204 -25.24 2.00 -7.28
N VAL A 205 -26.56 1.99 -7.06
CA VAL A 205 -27.53 2.35 -8.09
C VAL A 205 -27.23 3.74 -8.66
N GLY A 206 -27.38 3.89 -9.98
CA GLY A 206 -26.98 5.09 -10.70
C GLY A 206 -25.48 5.24 -10.99
N TYR A 207 -24.60 4.33 -10.53
CA TYR A 207 -23.16 4.41 -10.76
C TYR A 207 -22.59 3.11 -11.35
N GLN A 208 -21.65 3.20 -12.29
CA GLN A 208 -20.97 2.05 -12.86
C GLN A 208 -19.46 2.13 -12.66
N GLU A 209 -18.80 0.97 -12.66
CA GLU A 209 -17.36 0.88 -12.51
C GLU A 209 -16.67 1.32 -13.80
N VAL A 210 -15.79 2.32 -13.68
CA VAL A 210 -14.91 2.78 -14.76
C VAL A 210 -13.53 3.04 -14.15
N GLY A 211 -12.52 2.27 -14.58
CA GLY A 211 -11.14 2.45 -14.13
C GLY A 211 -10.92 2.34 -12.62
N GLY A 212 -11.66 1.45 -11.94
CA GLY A 212 -11.57 1.27 -10.48
C GLY A 212 -12.27 2.35 -9.66
N THR A 213 -13.10 3.18 -10.29
CA THR A 213 -13.93 4.20 -9.63
C THR A 213 -15.40 4.03 -10.01
N CYS A 214 -16.31 4.51 -9.18
CA CYS A 214 -17.74 4.51 -9.46
C CYS A 214 -18.16 5.85 -10.08
N VAL A 215 -18.50 5.82 -11.37
CA VAL A 215 -18.89 7.01 -12.15
C VAL A 215 -20.39 7.00 -12.37
N ALA A 216 -21.01 8.17 -12.23
CA ALA A 216 -22.43 8.34 -12.43
C ALA A 216 -22.86 7.94 -13.85
N CYS A 217 -24.02 7.30 -13.99
CA CYS A 217 -24.61 7.03 -15.29
C CYS A 217 -24.86 8.35 -16.00
N ARG A 218 -24.36 8.48 -17.23
CA ARG A 218 -24.60 9.66 -18.09
C ARG A 218 -26.09 9.87 -18.40
N PRO A 219 -26.51 11.07 -18.83
CA PRO A 219 -27.89 11.32 -19.24
C PRO A 219 -28.37 10.34 -20.33
N GLY A 220 -29.62 9.93 -20.24
CA GLY A 220 -30.22 8.87 -21.07
C GLY A 220 -29.85 7.45 -20.67
N PHE A 221 -29.03 7.27 -19.63
CA PHE A 221 -28.69 5.98 -19.02
C PHE A 221 -29.11 5.96 -17.56
N TYR A 222 -29.30 4.75 -17.03
CA TYR A 222 -29.66 4.52 -15.64
C TYR A 222 -29.11 3.17 -15.15
N LYS A 223 -29.10 2.98 -13.83
CA LYS A 223 -28.79 1.70 -13.19
C LYS A 223 -29.67 1.48 -11.98
N ALA A 224 -30.60 0.52 -12.07
CA ALA A 224 -31.55 0.20 -11.00
C ALA A 224 -31.07 -0.90 -10.04
N ASN A 225 -30.07 -1.69 -10.42
CA ASN A 225 -29.51 -2.79 -9.62
C ASN A 225 -27.98 -2.60 -9.51
N PRO A 226 -27.38 -2.67 -8.31
CA PRO A 226 -25.91 -2.63 -8.12
C PRO A 226 -25.12 -3.64 -8.96
N GLU A 227 -25.73 -4.78 -9.33
CA GLU A 227 -25.07 -5.86 -10.07
C GLU A 227 -24.92 -5.61 -11.58
N THR A 228 -25.61 -4.61 -12.12
CA THR A 228 -25.60 -4.32 -13.56
C THR A 228 -24.83 -3.03 -13.86
N ASN A 229 -24.33 -2.87 -15.08
CA ASN A 229 -23.77 -1.60 -15.56
C ASN A 229 -24.90 -0.61 -15.94
N CYS A 230 -24.54 0.64 -16.23
CA CYS A 230 -25.51 1.60 -16.72
C CYS A 230 -26.08 1.14 -18.07
N THR A 231 -27.39 1.14 -18.18
CA THR A 231 -28.11 0.74 -19.39
C THR A 231 -28.88 1.93 -19.94
N LYS A 232 -29.15 1.93 -21.25
CA LYS A 232 -29.95 2.99 -21.88
C LYS A 232 -31.38 2.95 -21.32
N CYS A 233 -31.99 4.12 -21.14
CA CYS A 233 -33.39 4.20 -20.72
C CYS A 233 -34.31 3.40 -21.67
N PRO A 234 -35.27 2.64 -21.10
CA PRO A 234 -36.29 1.95 -21.89
C PRO A 234 -37.11 2.91 -22.77
N PRO A 235 -37.77 2.41 -23.83
CA PRO A 235 -38.65 3.23 -24.67
C PRO A 235 -39.66 4.07 -23.87
N HIS A 236 -39.92 5.29 -24.39
CA HIS A 236 -40.82 6.28 -23.78
C HIS A 236 -40.42 6.72 -22.36
N SER A 237 -39.12 6.65 -22.06
CA SER A 237 -38.56 7.10 -20.79
C SER A 237 -37.18 7.72 -20.98
N PHE A 238 -36.81 8.64 -20.09
CA PHE A 238 -35.53 9.35 -20.16
C PHE A 238 -35.00 9.74 -18.77
N SER A 239 -33.68 9.83 -18.64
CA SER A 239 -32.98 10.37 -17.47
C SER A 239 -32.25 11.66 -17.86
N TYR A 240 -32.69 12.80 -17.31
CA TYR A 240 -32.15 14.11 -17.68
C TYR A 240 -30.83 14.45 -16.98
N GLY A 241 -30.63 13.96 -15.76
CA GLY A 241 -29.42 14.17 -14.98
C GLY A 241 -28.53 12.92 -14.95
N GLU A 242 -27.33 13.10 -14.43
CA GLU A 242 -26.41 12.00 -14.14
C GLU A 242 -26.85 11.21 -12.91
N GLY A 243 -26.37 9.97 -12.79
CA GLY A 243 -26.59 9.17 -11.58
C GLY A 243 -28.00 8.61 -11.43
N ALA A 244 -28.75 8.52 -12.52
CA ALA A 244 -30.14 8.09 -12.46
C ALA A 244 -30.26 6.59 -12.09
N PHE A 245 -31.05 6.30 -11.06
CA PHE A 245 -31.43 4.92 -10.71
C PHE A 245 -32.73 4.47 -11.38
N ILE A 246 -33.49 5.41 -11.95
CA ILE A 246 -34.75 5.17 -12.68
C ILE A 246 -34.94 6.21 -13.79
N CYS A 247 -35.44 5.80 -14.94
CA CYS A 247 -35.80 6.72 -16.03
C CYS A 247 -37.23 7.22 -15.85
N ARG A 248 -37.45 8.54 -15.97
CA ARG A 248 -38.79 9.15 -15.88
C ARG A 248 -39.55 8.90 -17.19
N CYS A 249 -40.83 8.59 -17.09
CA CYS A 249 -41.66 8.43 -18.29
C CYS A 249 -41.85 9.76 -19.00
N GLU A 250 -41.92 9.71 -20.33
CA GLU A 250 -42.31 10.85 -21.15
C GLU A 250 -43.77 11.24 -20.90
N LYS A 251 -44.14 12.47 -21.26
CA LYS A 251 -45.50 12.98 -21.07
C LYS A 251 -46.50 12.08 -21.82
N GLY A 252 -47.50 11.56 -21.11
CA GLY A 252 -48.52 10.66 -21.65
C GLY A 252 -48.19 9.17 -21.57
N PHE A 253 -47.04 8.81 -20.98
CA PHE A 253 -46.64 7.44 -20.70
C PHE A 253 -46.44 7.23 -19.19
N TYR A 254 -46.61 6.00 -18.73
CA TYR A 254 -46.68 5.62 -17.33
C TYR A 254 -46.07 4.24 -17.11
N ARG A 255 -45.76 3.92 -15.85
CA ARG A 255 -45.48 2.55 -15.38
C ARG A 255 -46.46 2.17 -14.29
N ALA A 256 -46.94 0.93 -14.30
CA ALA A 256 -47.75 0.42 -13.22
C ALA A 256 -46.90 0.18 -11.97
N LYS A 257 -47.54 0.10 -10.79
CA LYS A 257 -46.86 -0.08 -9.50
C LYS A 257 -46.03 -1.38 -9.41
N LYS A 258 -46.41 -2.40 -10.18
CA LYS A 258 -45.73 -3.71 -10.21
C LYS A 258 -44.68 -3.82 -11.32
N ASP A 259 -44.59 -2.83 -12.21
CA ASP A 259 -43.65 -2.89 -13.33
C ASP A 259 -42.24 -2.57 -12.82
N PRO A 260 -41.22 -3.35 -13.23
CA PRO A 260 -39.85 -3.05 -12.85
C PRO A 260 -39.34 -1.77 -13.54
N PRO A 261 -38.34 -1.07 -12.97
CA PRO A 261 -37.73 0.12 -13.60
C PRO A 261 -37.14 -0.14 -14.99
N THR A 262 -36.84 -1.41 -15.28
CA THR A 262 -36.29 -1.89 -16.57
C THR A 262 -37.34 -1.97 -17.68
N MET A 263 -38.63 -1.92 -17.35
CA MET A 263 -39.72 -1.98 -18.32
C MET A 263 -39.94 -0.62 -19.00
N ALA A 264 -40.31 -0.67 -20.28
CA ALA A 264 -40.72 0.50 -21.05
C ALA A 264 -41.95 1.17 -20.43
N CYS A 265 -42.04 2.50 -20.55
CA CYS A 265 -43.27 3.18 -20.17
C CYS A 265 -44.35 2.91 -21.21
N THR A 266 -45.57 2.63 -20.77
CA THR A 266 -46.71 2.33 -21.62
C THR A 266 -47.78 3.41 -21.47
N ARG A 267 -48.77 3.40 -22.36
CA ARG A 267 -49.93 4.31 -22.30
C ARG A 267 -51.22 3.49 -22.40
N PRO A 268 -52.36 4.02 -21.93
CA PRO A 268 -53.65 3.38 -22.13
C PRO A 268 -53.85 3.00 -23.61
N PRO A 269 -54.41 1.80 -23.89
CA PRO A 269 -54.63 1.36 -25.25
C PRO A 269 -55.65 2.27 -25.97
N SER A 270 -55.67 2.22 -27.30
CA SER A 270 -56.76 2.81 -28.08
C SER A 270 -58.10 2.11 -27.80
N PRO A 271 -59.23 2.71 -28.19
CA PRO A 271 -60.51 2.02 -28.14
C PRO A 271 -60.50 0.68 -28.91
N PRO A 272 -61.30 -0.30 -28.50
CA PRO A 272 -61.45 -1.56 -29.23
C PRO A 272 -61.94 -1.30 -30.66
N ARG A 273 -61.50 -2.13 -31.60
CA ARG A 273 -61.79 -1.98 -33.03
C ARG A 273 -62.96 -2.87 -33.42
N ASN A 274 -63.67 -2.50 -34.49
CA ASN A 274 -64.71 -3.33 -35.11
C ASN A 274 -65.78 -3.83 -34.11
N LEU A 275 -66.39 -2.92 -33.33
CA LEU A 275 -67.49 -3.28 -32.44
C LEU A 275 -68.70 -3.72 -33.27
N MET A 276 -69.04 -5.00 -33.16
CA MET A 276 -70.21 -5.63 -33.74
C MET A 276 -71.18 -5.99 -32.62
N PHE A 277 -72.48 -5.94 -32.93
CA PHE A 277 -73.51 -6.39 -32.01
C PHE A 277 -74.48 -7.34 -32.73
N SER A 278 -75.00 -8.32 -32.01
CA SER A 278 -76.12 -9.15 -32.43
C SER A 278 -77.11 -9.31 -31.30
N MET A 279 -78.41 -9.34 -31.63
CA MET A 279 -79.48 -9.40 -30.65
C MET A 279 -80.29 -10.68 -30.88
N ASN A 280 -80.49 -11.46 -29.82
CA ASN A 280 -81.30 -12.67 -29.86
C ASN A 280 -82.30 -12.62 -28.69
N ASP A 281 -83.56 -12.33 -28.99
CA ASP A 281 -84.65 -12.02 -28.05
C ASP A 281 -84.27 -10.94 -27.03
N THR A 282 -83.83 -11.33 -25.83
CA THR A 282 -83.43 -10.45 -24.73
C THR A 282 -81.92 -10.38 -24.51
N CYS A 283 -81.13 -11.17 -25.25
CA CYS A 283 -79.67 -11.21 -25.15
C CYS A 283 -79.02 -10.29 -26.19
N LEU A 284 -78.20 -9.34 -25.70
CA LEU A 284 -77.30 -8.53 -26.51
C LEU A 284 -75.90 -9.15 -26.48
N MET A 285 -75.43 -9.65 -27.62
CA MET A 285 -74.07 -10.12 -27.80
C MET A 285 -73.22 -9.00 -28.42
N LEU A 286 -72.10 -8.70 -27.78
CA LEU A 286 -71.12 -7.73 -28.27
C LEU A 286 -69.83 -8.47 -28.61
N GLU A 287 -69.34 -8.25 -29.81
CA GLU A 287 -68.06 -8.77 -30.28
C GLU A 287 -67.21 -7.60 -30.77
N TRP A 288 -65.95 -7.57 -30.38
CA TRP A 288 -65.02 -6.55 -30.84
C TRP A 288 -63.64 -7.16 -31.00
N THR A 289 -62.80 -6.48 -31.78
CA THR A 289 -61.39 -6.83 -31.94
C THR A 289 -60.50 -5.99 -31.01
N PRO A 290 -59.36 -6.54 -30.53
CA PRO A 290 -58.45 -5.80 -29.67
C PRO A 290 -57.95 -4.47 -30.29
N PRO A 291 -57.57 -3.50 -29.44
CA PRO A 291 -56.99 -2.21 -29.84
C PRO A 291 -55.81 -2.27 -30.80
#